data_AF-A0A182SZV0-F1
#
_entry.id   AF-A0A182SZV0-F1
#
_cell.length_a   1.000
_cell.length_b   1.000
_cell.length_c   1.000
_cell.angle_alpha   90.00
_cell.angle_beta   90.00
_cell.angle_gamma   90.00
#
_symmetry.space_group_name_H-M   'P 1'
#
loop_
_entity.id
_entity.type
_entity.pdbx_description
1 polymer ?
#
loop_
_entity_poly.entity_id
_entity_poly.type
_entity_poly.pdbx_seq_one_letter_code
_entity_poly.pdbx_strand_id
1 'polypeptide(L)'
;LDHPGYKSVPPADKQQTKEKIKKILPRAEEIRKKLLEKYTTEYKLYLKQLKLQAEQEEKEDVARKLAAAAAAAAAAATAAASKAAEQQPTTSGLGPYAPSAPSHVAVISDSDAKLIDQVLYPSDFLTDRSQATGLPGTGLLLAGEDKRFDRSLKPVLPAASVPMAGFRSIIVPTDTMAKFLELAAANTAANLETCAILAGSLVQTRFTITHVIFPKQSGTSDSCNTMNEEEIAVVQDRHNLITLGWIHTHPSQTAFLSSVDLHTHCSYQLMLEEAIAIVCSPKYRE
;
A
#
# COMPACT_ATOMS: atom_id res chain seq x y z
N LEU A 1 -5.80 42.63 3.35
CA LEU A 1 -6.81 41.60 3.03
C LEU A 1 -8.17 42.13 3.50
N ASP A 2 -8.75 43.08 2.76
CA ASP A 2 -10.11 43.53 3.00
C ASP A 2 -11.02 42.84 1.99
N HIS A 3 -11.90 41.97 2.48
CA HIS A 3 -12.87 41.31 1.62
C HIS A 3 -13.88 42.35 1.10
N PRO A 4 -14.16 42.42 -0.22
CA PRO A 4 -15.01 43.47 -0.80
C PRO A 4 -16.42 43.54 -0.18
N GLY A 5 -16.96 42.38 0.22
CA GLY A 5 -18.26 42.27 0.91
C GLY A 5 -18.26 42.64 2.40
N TYR A 6 -17.13 42.96 3.01
CA TYR A 6 -17.08 43.30 4.45
C TYR A 6 -17.74 44.66 4.74
N LYS A 7 -17.78 45.55 3.75
CA LYS A 7 -18.42 46.88 3.89
C LYS A 7 -19.95 46.81 3.82
N SER A 8 -20.53 45.82 3.14
CA SER A 8 -21.98 45.66 2.97
C SER A 8 -22.69 44.97 4.13
N VAL A 9 -21.96 44.39 5.09
CA VAL A 9 -22.57 43.72 6.26
C VAL A 9 -23.16 44.76 7.23
N PRO A 10 -24.36 44.52 7.79
CA PRO A 10 -24.97 45.41 8.80
C PRO A 10 -24.06 45.64 10.01
N PRO A 11 -24.01 46.85 10.57
CA PRO A 11 -23.13 47.18 11.70
C PRO A 11 -23.45 46.39 12.98
N ALA A 12 -24.72 46.02 13.19
CA ALA A 12 -25.14 45.20 14.32
C ALA A 12 -24.53 43.78 14.28
N ASP A 13 -24.51 43.15 13.10
CA ASP A 13 -23.96 41.80 12.93
C ASP A 13 -22.43 41.78 13.10
N LYS A 14 -21.76 42.86 12.70
CA LYS A 14 -20.32 43.05 12.94
C LYS A 14 -20.01 43.13 14.43
N GLN A 15 -20.82 43.86 15.21
CA GLN A 15 -20.64 43.98 16.66
C GLN A 15 -20.87 42.63 17.36
N GLN A 16 -21.95 41.92 17.04
CA GLN A 16 -22.21 40.59 17.60
C GLN A 16 -21.10 39.58 17.27
N THR A 17 -20.60 39.60 16.03
CA THR A 17 -19.49 38.73 15.62
C THR A 17 -18.20 39.08 16.35
N LYS A 18 -17.89 40.38 16.52
CA LYS A 18 -16.72 40.84 17.26
C LYS A 18 -16.77 40.44 18.74
N GLU A 19 -17.94 40.48 19.37
CA GLU A 19 -18.13 40.02 20.75
C GLU A 19 -17.94 38.50 20.89
N LYS A 20 -18.49 37.72 19.96
CA LYS A 20 -18.27 36.26 19.91
C LYS A 20 -16.79 35.92 19.72
N ILE A 21 -16.12 36.59 18.79
CA ILE A 21 -14.67 36.40 18.57
C ILE A 21 -13.88 36.75 19.84
N LYS A 22 -14.18 37.88 20.49
CA LYS A 22 -13.48 38.29 21.73
C LYS A 22 -13.60 37.24 22.85
N LYS A 23 -14.69 36.48 22.89
CA LYS A 23 -14.90 35.38 23.85
C LYS A 23 -14.23 34.07 23.43
N ILE A 24 -14.24 33.76 22.13
CA ILE A 24 -13.77 32.47 21.59
C ILE A 24 -12.25 32.45 21.40
N LEU A 25 -11.67 33.53 20.89
CA LEU A 25 -10.23 33.63 20.60
C LEU A 25 -9.33 33.28 21.80
N PRO A 26 -9.55 33.82 23.03
CA PRO A 26 -8.69 33.47 24.16
C PRO A 26 -8.81 31.99 24.57
N ARG A 27 -10.01 31.41 24.44
CA ARG A 27 -10.22 29.98 24.72
C ARG A 27 -9.55 29.10 23.67
N ALA A 28 -9.56 29.53 22.40
CA ALA A 28 -8.85 28.86 21.33
C ALA A 28 -7.32 28.91 21.52
N GLU A 29 -6.78 30.06 21.95
CA GLU A 29 -5.35 30.20 22.29
C GLU A 29 -4.94 29.31 23.47
N GLU A 30 -5.77 29.20 24.51
CA GLU A 30 -5.50 28.31 25.64
C GLU A 30 -5.47 26.83 25.22
N ILE A 31 -6.44 26.41 24.38
CA ILE A 31 -6.48 25.05 23.83
C ILE A 31 -5.27 24.81 22.92
N ARG A 32 -4.93 25.76 22.04
CA ARG A 32 -3.73 25.69 21.19
C ARG A 32 -2.47 25.45 22.01
N LYS A 33 -2.30 26.18 23.12
CA LYS A 33 -1.14 26.03 24.00
C LYS A 33 -1.09 24.64 24.64
N LYS A 34 -2.22 24.14 25.17
CA LYS A 34 -2.31 22.78 25.76
C LYS A 34 -2.03 21.69 24.75
N LEU A 35 -2.56 21.80 23.53
CA LEU A 35 -2.30 20.84 22.46
C LEU A 35 -0.82 20.87 22.05
N LEU A 36 -0.24 22.07 21.90
CA LEU A 36 1.16 22.21 21.54
C LEU A 36 2.09 21.57 22.58
N GLU A 37 1.83 21.79 23.88
CA GLU A 37 2.58 21.15 24.96
C GLU A 37 2.45 19.61 24.93
N LYS A 38 1.23 19.10 24.71
CA LYS A 38 0.99 17.66 24.59
C LYS A 38 1.77 17.05 23.41
N TYR A 39 1.60 17.60 22.20
CA TYR A 39 2.25 17.08 21.00
C TYR A 39 3.78 17.23 21.04
N THR A 40 4.30 18.32 21.58
CA THR A 40 5.76 18.48 21.74
C THR A 40 6.36 17.49 22.72
N THR A 41 5.59 17.09 23.75
CA THR A 41 6.02 16.07 24.72
C THR A 41 5.99 14.68 24.08
N GLU A 42 4.89 14.33 23.41
CA GLU A 42 4.76 13.07 22.66
C GLU A 42 5.85 12.93 21.60
N TYR A 43 6.15 14.00 20.86
CA TYR A 43 7.21 14.02 19.85
C TYR A 43 8.61 13.78 20.46
N LYS A 44 8.90 14.38 21.62
CA LYS A 44 10.17 14.13 22.33
C LYS A 44 10.30 12.68 22.79
N LEU A 45 9.21 12.09 23.27
CA LEU A 45 9.18 10.68 23.68
C LEU A 45 9.40 9.76 22.47
N TYR A 46 8.72 10.04 21.35
CA TYR A 46 8.90 9.32 20.09
C TYR A 46 10.37 9.36 19.62
N LEU A 47 10.99 10.55 19.58
CA LEU A 47 12.40 10.68 19.21
C LEU A 47 13.34 9.92 20.15
N LYS A 48 13.02 9.85 21.44
CA LYS A 48 13.80 9.07 22.41
C LYS A 48 13.66 7.57 22.16
N GLN A 49 12.45 7.11 21.88
CA GLN A 49 12.17 5.70 21.56
C GLN A 49 12.87 5.28 20.27
N LEU A 50 12.84 6.12 19.24
CA LEU A 50 13.52 5.89 17.98
C LEU A 50 15.04 5.74 18.16
N LYS A 51 15.66 6.61 18.97
CA LYS A 51 17.09 6.51 19.31
C LYS A 51 17.42 5.21 20.06
N LEU A 52 16.56 4.80 20.99
CA LEU A 52 16.75 3.57 21.74
C LEU A 52 16.68 2.34 20.83
N GLN A 53 15.73 2.31 19.91
CA GLN A 53 15.60 1.24 18.91
C GLN A 53 16.82 1.17 18.00
N ALA A 54 17.28 2.31 17.48
CA ALA A 54 18.49 2.35 16.65
C ALA A 54 19.73 1.82 17.39
N GLU A 55 19.90 2.17 18.68
CA GLU A 55 21.00 1.64 19.50
C GLU A 55 20.87 0.14 19.77
N GLN A 56 19.64 -0.38 19.93
CA GLN A 56 19.39 -1.81 20.07
C GLN A 56 19.71 -2.57 18.79
N GLU A 57 19.26 -2.07 17.64
CA GLU A 57 19.55 -2.64 16.33
C GLU A 57 21.06 -2.63 16.04
N GLU A 58 21.78 -1.55 16.36
CA GLU A 58 23.24 -1.50 16.22
C GLU A 58 23.94 -2.55 17.10
N LYS A 59 23.48 -2.73 18.34
CA LYS A 59 24.02 -3.77 19.24
C LYS A 59 23.73 -5.17 18.73
N GLU A 60 22.53 -5.42 18.21
CA GLU A 60 22.14 -6.69 17.60
C GLU A 60 22.93 -6.98 16.33
N ASP A 61 23.18 -5.97 15.50
CA ASP A 61 24.02 -6.07 14.30
C ASP A 61 25.47 -6.41 14.63
N VAL A 62 26.03 -5.75 15.64
CA VAL A 62 27.39 -6.05 16.13
C VAL A 62 27.45 -7.47 16.70
N ALA A 63 26.47 -7.87 17.51
CA ALA A 63 26.39 -9.22 18.07
C ALA A 63 26.25 -10.29 16.97
N ARG A 64 25.42 -10.03 15.95
CA ARG A 64 25.21 -10.90 14.79
C ARG A 64 26.48 -11.03 13.94
N LYS A 65 27.22 -9.93 13.72
CA LYS A 65 28.52 -9.96 13.03
C LYS A 65 29.58 -10.74 13.81
N LEU A 66 29.65 -10.56 15.13
CA LEU A 66 30.55 -11.33 15.99
C LEU A 66 30.22 -12.82 16.01
N ALA A 67 28.92 -13.18 16.09
CA ALA A 67 28.47 -14.57 16.03
C ALA A 67 28.77 -15.21 14.66
N ALA A 68 28.55 -14.49 13.56
CA ALA A 68 28.89 -14.95 12.21
C ALA A 68 30.41 -15.14 12.04
N ALA A 69 31.23 -14.24 12.56
CA ALA A 69 32.69 -14.37 12.54
C ALA A 69 33.18 -15.58 13.38
N ALA A 70 32.58 -15.81 14.55
CA ALA A 70 32.88 -16.97 15.39
C ALA A 70 32.47 -18.30 14.70
N ALA A 71 31.30 -18.33 14.06
CA ALA A 71 30.84 -19.49 13.29
C ALA A 71 31.73 -19.76 12.06
N ALA A 72 32.16 -18.72 11.35
CA ALA A 72 33.11 -18.84 10.23
C ALA A 72 34.49 -19.34 10.70
N ALA A 73 34.98 -18.86 11.85
CA ALA A 73 36.23 -19.34 12.44
C ALA A 73 36.14 -20.80 12.89
N ALA A 74 35.01 -21.22 13.48
CA ALA A 74 34.75 -22.61 13.83
C ALA A 74 34.70 -23.51 12.58
N ALA A 75 34.01 -23.08 11.53
CA ALA A 75 33.96 -23.81 10.25
C ALA A 75 35.35 -23.91 9.58
N ALA A 76 36.16 -22.85 9.65
CA ALA A 76 37.54 -22.86 9.15
C ALA A 76 38.44 -23.81 9.95
N ALA A 77 38.26 -23.90 11.27
CA ALA A 77 38.99 -24.85 12.12
C ALA A 77 38.58 -26.31 11.81
N THR A 78 37.30 -26.59 11.59
CA THR A 78 36.82 -27.91 11.15
C THR A 78 37.36 -28.27 9.77
N ALA A 79 37.40 -27.32 8.83
CA ALA A 79 37.96 -27.52 7.49
C ALA A 79 39.50 -27.70 7.48
N ALA A 80 40.22 -27.05 8.40
CA ALA A 80 41.65 -27.24 8.57
C ALA A 80 41.98 -28.61 9.18
N ALA A 81 41.17 -29.11 10.12
CA ALA A 81 41.30 -30.45 10.67
C ALA A 81 41.07 -31.56 9.62
N SER A 82 40.13 -31.35 8.67
CA SER A 82 39.92 -32.28 7.55
C SER A 82 41.03 -32.26 6.50
N LYS A 83 41.82 -31.18 6.39
CA LYS A 83 42.94 -31.07 5.44
C LYS A 83 44.23 -31.75 5.89
N ALA A 84 44.34 -32.17 7.14
CA ALA A 84 45.53 -32.86 7.67
C ALA A 84 45.50 -34.39 7.48
N ALA A 85 44.43 -34.95 6.92
CA ALA A 85 44.19 -36.41 6.91
C ALA A 85 44.32 -37.10 5.53
N GLU A 86 44.77 -36.44 4.46
CA GLU A 86 44.77 -37.08 3.13
C GLU A 86 46.10 -36.88 2.38
N GLN A 87 47.02 -37.83 2.59
CA GLN A 87 48.11 -38.13 1.66
C GLN A 87 47.73 -39.37 0.83
N GLN A 88 47.63 -39.14 -0.49
CA GLN A 88 48.06 -40.03 -1.59
C GLN A 88 47.08 -41.07 -2.20
N PRO A 89 47.30 -41.54 -3.46
CA PRO A 89 46.61 -41.04 -4.67
C PRO A 89 45.97 -42.16 -5.54
N THR A 90 45.00 -41.87 -6.43
CA THR A 90 44.86 -42.57 -7.74
C THR A 90 43.90 -41.87 -8.72
N THR A 91 44.47 -41.50 -9.88
CA THR A 91 44.00 -41.60 -11.28
C THR A 91 42.52 -41.57 -11.69
N SER A 92 42.33 -40.80 -12.79
CA SER A 92 41.40 -40.96 -13.93
C SER A 92 39.90 -40.65 -13.78
N GLY A 93 39.55 -39.41 -14.16
CA GLY A 93 38.79 -39.13 -15.40
C GLY A 93 37.34 -39.60 -15.52
N LEU A 94 36.40 -38.66 -15.35
CA LEU A 94 35.25 -38.33 -16.23
C LEU A 94 34.27 -37.48 -15.42
N GLY A 95 34.12 -36.20 -15.79
CA GLY A 95 33.30 -35.25 -15.05
C GLY A 95 31.80 -35.42 -15.25
N PRO A 96 30.97 -34.98 -14.29
CA PRO A 96 29.58 -34.63 -14.53
C PRO A 96 29.32 -33.14 -14.40
N TYR A 97 28.54 -32.65 -15.36
CA TYR A 97 27.86 -31.37 -15.49
C TYR A 97 27.41 -30.72 -14.18
N ALA A 98 27.80 -29.45 -14.00
CA ALA A 98 27.28 -28.53 -12.99
C ALA A 98 26.03 -27.79 -13.51
N PRO A 99 24.96 -27.65 -12.72
CA PRO A 99 23.88 -26.72 -13.04
C PRO A 99 24.22 -25.31 -12.51
N SER A 100 24.44 -24.38 -13.44
CA SER A 100 24.54 -22.94 -13.18
C SER A 100 23.15 -22.34 -12.95
N ALA A 101 22.88 -21.82 -11.75
CA ALA A 101 21.81 -20.87 -11.49
C ALA A 101 22.33 -19.79 -10.52
N PRO A 102 22.40 -18.51 -10.90
CA PRO A 102 22.78 -17.45 -9.97
C PRO A 102 21.57 -17.04 -9.12
N SER A 103 21.67 -17.26 -7.80
CA SER A 103 20.80 -16.63 -6.80
C SER A 103 21.20 -15.16 -6.65
N HIS A 104 20.52 -14.26 -7.37
CA HIS A 104 20.73 -12.82 -7.20
C HIS A 104 19.97 -12.31 -5.97
N VAL A 105 20.59 -12.42 -4.80
CA VAL A 105 20.24 -11.56 -3.67
C VAL A 105 20.91 -10.22 -3.94
N ALA A 106 20.12 -9.25 -4.41
CA ALA A 106 20.58 -7.87 -4.60
C ALA A 106 20.77 -7.23 -3.22
N VAL A 107 22.02 -7.10 -2.78
CA VAL A 107 22.36 -6.19 -1.68
C VAL A 107 22.29 -4.78 -2.26
N ILE A 108 21.28 -4.01 -1.86
CA ILE A 108 21.10 -2.61 -2.26
C ILE A 108 22.33 -1.83 -1.80
N SER A 109 23.02 -1.18 -2.73
CA SER A 109 24.17 -0.33 -2.45
C SER A 109 23.72 1.06 -2.01
N ASP A 110 24.54 1.79 -1.24
CA ASP A 110 24.25 3.17 -0.81
C ASP A 110 23.98 4.16 -1.98
N SER A 111 24.44 3.81 -3.19
CA SER A 111 24.13 4.51 -4.43
C SER A 111 22.69 4.33 -4.89
N ASP A 112 22.09 3.16 -4.66
CA ASP A 112 20.72 2.86 -5.07
C ASP A 112 19.70 3.57 -4.16
N ALA A 113 20.01 3.75 -2.88
CA ALA A 113 19.19 4.48 -1.92
C ALA A 113 18.99 5.97 -2.30
N LYS A 114 19.98 6.59 -2.95
CA LYS A 114 19.90 7.98 -3.44
C LYS A 114 19.03 8.14 -4.70
N LEU A 115 18.78 7.05 -5.43
CA LEU A 115 17.89 7.07 -6.60
C LEU A 115 16.41 7.01 -6.21
N ILE A 116 16.10 6.49 -5.01
CA ILE A 116 14.73 6.36 -4.47
C ILE A 116 14.22 7.70 -3.90
N ASP A 117 15.09 8.71 -3.74
CA ASP A 117 14.72 10.04 -3.24
C ASP A 117 14.31 11.02 -4.35
N GLN A 118 14.27 10.56 -5.60
CA GLN A 118 13.68 11.28 -6.75
C GLN A 118 12.43 10.57 -7.29
N VAL A 119 11.50 10.21 -6.40
CA VAL A 119 10.15 9.82 -6.83
C VAL A 119 9.44 11.06 -7.35
N LEU A 120 9.49 11.26 -8.67
CA LEU A 120 8.70 12.27 -9.35
C LEU A 120 7.27 11.74 -9.51
N TYR A 121 6.30 12.42 -8.90
CA TYR A 121 4.89 12.02 -9.02
C TYR A 121 4.32 12.56 -10.34
N PRO A 122 3.35 11.86 -10.99
CA PRO A 122 2.72 12.34 -12.21
C PRO A 122 2.08 13.73 -12.10
N SER A 123 1.81 14.21 -10.88
CA SER A 123 1.33 15.56 -10.57
C SER A 123 2.39 16.66 -10.77
N ASP A 124 3.68 16.33 -10.75
CA ASP A 124 4.78 17.30 -10.89
C ASP A 124 4.99 17.75 -12.35
N PHE A 125 4.31 17.11 -13.31
CA PHE A 125 4.34 17.47 -14.73
C PHE A 125 3.30 18.53 -15.13
N LEU A 126 2.37 18.90 -14.24
CA LEU A 126 1.21 19.72 -14.63
C LEU A 126 1.41 21.23 -14.49
N THR A 127 2.57 21.70 -14.04
CA THR A 127 2.77 23.12 -13.69
C THR A 127 3.25 24.05 -14.79
N ASP A 128 3.45 23.58 -16.04
CA ASP A 128 3.94 24.47 -17.11
C ASP A 128 3.09 24.47 -18.39
N ARG A 129 1.77 24.45 -18.23
CA ARG A 129 0.82 24.48 -19.36
C ARG A 129 0.45 25.90 -19.85
N SER A 130 1.05 26.96 -19.30
CA SER A 130 0.72 28.35 -19.66
C SER A 130 1.69 29.03 -20.66
N GLN A 131 2.72 28.35 -21.17
CA GLN A 131 3.60 28.90 -22.21
C GLN A 131 3.94 27.89 -23.31
N ALA A 132 2.96 27.47 -24.12
CA ALA A 132 3.26 26.86 -25.41
C ALA A 132 2.04 26.91 -26.34
N THR A 133 1.63 28.11 -26.74
CA THR A 133 0.76 28.28 -27.90
C THR A 133 1.57 28.07 -29.17
N GLY A 134 1.37 26.92 -29.82
CA GLY A 134 1.63 26.73 -31.25
C GLY A 134 2.75 25.75 -31.60
N LEU A 135 2.40 24.47 -31.81
CA LEU A 135 2.85 23.57 -32.90
C LEU A 135 2.41 22.11 -32.60
N PRO A 136 2.19 21.26 -33.63
CA PRO A 136 1.51 19.99 -33.47
C PRO A 136 2.47 18.83 -33.17
N GLY A 137 2.11 18.02 -32.18
CA GLY A 137 2.47 16.60 -32.10
C GLY A 137 3.90 16.24 -31.70
N THR A 138 4.00 15.08 -31.05
CA THR A 138 5.22 14.33 -30.66
C THR A 138 6.00 14.96 -29.50
N GLY A 139 6.25 14.26 -28.38
CA GLY A 139 6.81 12.92 -28.30
C GLY A 139 8.31 13.07 -28.00
N LEU A 140 8.66 12.92 -26.72
CA LEU A 140 10.00 12.86 -26.11
C LEU A 140 11.17 12.70 -27.12
N LEU A 141 11.94 13.76 -27.38
CA LEU A 141 13.17 13.71 -28.17
C LEU A 141 14.40 13.68 -27.25
N LEU A 142 15.01 12.49 -27.14
CA LEU A 142 16.44 12.36 -26.87
C LEU A 142 17.21 12.77 -28.13
N ALA A 143 18.26 13.58 -27.95
CA ALA A 143 19.17 13.97 -29.02
C ALA A 143 20.08 12.79 -29.41
N GLY A 144 20.23 12.54 -30.72
CA GLY A 144 21.33 11.74 -31.28
C GLY A 144 20.90 10.61 -32.23
N GLU A 145 21.04 10.90 -33.53
CA GLU A 145 21.29 10.02 -34.69
C GLU A 145 20.44 8.75 -34.92
N ASP A 146 19.93 8.69 -36.17
CA ASP A 146 19.25 7.60 -36.86
C ASP A 146 19.70 6.18 -36.44
N LYS A 147 19.01 5.60 -35.46
CA LYS A 147 18.89 4.14 -35.31
C LYS A 147 17.47 3.72 -35.62
N ARG A 148 17.23 3.31 -36.87
CA ARG A 148 16.03 2.55 -37.23
C ARG A 148 16.12 1.17 -36.57
N PHE A 149 15.41 1.00 -35.46
CA PHE A 149 15.26 -0.30 -34.81
C PHE A 149 14.34 -1.18 -35.65
N ASP A 150 14.85 -2.32 -36.12
CA ASP A 150 14.03 -3.37 -36.76
C ASP A 150 13.07 -3.98 -35.74
N ARG A 151 11.77 -3.77 -35.97
CA ARG A 151 10.67 -4.19 -35.07
C ARG A 151 10.16 -5.60 -35.37
N SER A 152 10.75 -6.31 -36.35
CA SER A 152 10.33 -7.65 -36.76
C SER A 152 10.62 -8.75 -35.74
N LEU A 153 11.52 -8.51 -34.78
CA LEU A 153 11.93 -9.47 -33.75
C LEU A 153 11.29 -9.24 -32.38
N LYS A 154 10.34 -8.30 -32.25
CA LYS A 154 9.57 -8.18 -31.00
C LYS A 154 8.70 -9.43 -30.85
N PRO A 155 8.72 -10.12 -29.69
CA PRO A 155 7.75 -11.16 -29.40
C PRO A 155 6.35 -10.56 -29.57
N VAL A 156 5.60 -11.08 -30.53
CA VAL A 156 4.19 -10.74 -30.69
C VAL A 156 3.49 -11.37 -29.49
N LEU A 157 3.24 -10.56 -28.46
CA LEU A 157 2.22 -10.89 -27.47
C LEU A 157 0.93 -11.22 -28.27
N PRO A 158 0.27 -12.36 -28.02
CA PRO A 158 -0.93 -12.72 -28.76
C PRO A 158 -1.90 -11.55 -28.68
N ALA A 159 -2.26 -11.05 -29.87
CA ALA A 159 -3.14 -9.93 -30.16
C ALA A 159 -3.54 -9.10 -28.94
N ALA A 160 -3.01 -7.87 -28.85
CA ALA A 160 -3.55 -6.82 -28.02
C ALA A 160 -5.08 -6.93 -28.04
N SER A 161 -5.64 -7.22 -26.86
CA SER A 161 -7.08 -7.32 -26.66
C SER A 161 -7.71 -6.11 -27.33
N VAL A 162 -8.67 -6.37 -28.22
CA VAL A 162 -9.59 -5.36 -28.76
C VAL A 162 -9.92 -4.38 -27.63
N PRO A 163 -9.89 -3.04 -27.85
CA PRO A 163 -10.36 -2.12 -26.84
C PRO A 163 -11.80 -2.50 -26.53
N MET A 164 -12.00 -3.26 -25.46
CA MET A 164 -13.29 -3.65 -24.99
C MET A 164 -13.94 -2.34 -24.56
N ALA A 165 -14.90 -1.87 -25.34
CA ALA A 165 -15.77 -0.80 -24.93
C ALA A 165 -16.61 -1.32 -23.74
N GLY A 166 -16.05 -1.25 -22.52
CA GLY A 166 -16.68 -1.75 -21.31
C GLY A 166 -15.70 -2.20 -20.23
N PHE A 167 -16.22 -2.39 -19.02
CA PHE A 167 -15.48 -2.88 -17.86
C PHE A 167 -15.08 -4.36 -18.02
N ARG A 168 -13.89 -4.74 -17.50
CA ARG A 168 -13.49 -6.15 -17.41
C ARG A 168 -14.44 -6.91 -16.48
N SER A 169 -14.73 -8.17 -16.81
CA SER A 169 -15.60 -9.00 -15.96
C SER A 169 -14.88 -9.42 -14.68
N ILE A 170 -15.58 -9.32 -13.54
CA ILE A 170 -15.17 -9.89 -12.24
C ILE A 170 -15.97 -11.17 -11.97
N ILE A 171 -15.27 -12.27 -11.66
CA ILE A 171 -15.88 -13.51 -11.16
C ILE A 171 -15.89 -13.48 -9.64
N VAL A 172 -17.08 -13.57 -9.07
CA VAL A 172 -17.30 -13.80 -7.65
C VAL A 172 -17.69 -15.28 -7.47
N PRO A 173 -16.90 -16.09 -6.75
CA PRO A 173 -17.30 -17.44 -6.38
C PRO A 173 -18.60 -17.41 -5.57
N THR A 174 -19.55 -18.31 -5.88
CA THR A 174 -20.89 -18.31 -5.25
C THR A 174 -20.85 -18.53 -3.74
N ASP A 175 -19.83 -19.26 -3.27
CA ASP A 175 -19.66 -19.58 -1.85
C ASP A 175 -19.10 -18.40 -1.02
N THR A 176 -18.65 -17.32 -1.67
CA THR A 176 -17.96 -16.19 -1.02
C THR A 176 -18.82 -15.55 0.06
N MET A 177 -20.06 -15.21 -0.28
CA MET A 177 -20.99 -14.53 0.64
C MET A 177 -21.39 -15.44 1.80
N ALA A 178 -21.61 -16.73 1.54
CA ALA A 178 -21.99 -17.70 2.58
C ALA A 178 -20.86 -17.90 3.61
N LYS A 179 -19.62 -18.11 3.14
CA LYS A 179 -18.45 -18.25 4.02
C LYS A 179 -18.14 -16.97 4.78
N PHE A 180 -18.32 -15.82 4.14
CA PHE A 180 -18.16 -14.53 4.78
C PHE A 180 -19.16 -14.33 5.93
N LEU A 181 -20.44 -14.62 5.69
CA LEU A 181 -21.47 -14.54 6.72
C LEU A 181 -21.25 -15.52 7.89
N GLU A 182 -20.72 -16.72 7.61
CA GLU A 182 -20.35 -17.68 8.66
C GLU A 182 -19.26 -17.13 9.59
N LEU A 183 -18.20 -16.53 9.02
CA LEU A 183 -17.12 -15.93 9.79
C LEU A 183 -17.55 -14.65 10.51
N ALA A 184 -18.45 -13.86 9.90
CA ALA A 184 -18.99 -12.64 10.49
C ALA A 184 -20.16 -12.90 11.47
N ALA A 185 -20.60 -14.14 11.65
CA ALA A 185 -21.81 -14.47 12.42
C ALA A 185 -21.74 -14.02 13.88
N ALA A 186 -20.58 -14.17 14.52
CA ALA A 186 -20.38 -13.76 15.92
C ALA A 186 -20.55 -12.24 16.10
N ASN A 187 -19.95 -11.46 15.19
CA ASN A 187 -20.04 -9.99 15.20
C ASN A 187 -21.45 -9.52 14.81
N THR A 188 -22.05 -10.17 13.82
CA THR A 188 -23.42 -9.90 13.37
C THR A 188 -24.42 -10.12 14.52
N ALA A 189 -24.26 -11.19 15.31
CA ALA A 189 -25.09 -11.45 16.48
C ALA A 189 -24.94 -10.38 17.56
N ALA A 190 -23.77 -9.76 17.67
CA ALA A 190 -23.49 -8.62 18.55
C ALA A 190 -23.89 -7.26 17.94
N ASN A 191 -24.55 -7.25 16.77
CA ASN A 191 -24.90 -6.04 16.01
C ASN A 191 -23.67 -5.17 15.68
N LEU A 192 -22.56 -5.81 15.31
CA LEU A 192 -21.32 -5.18 14.86
C LEU A 192 -21.11 -5.48 13.37
N GLU A 193 -20.86 -4.43 12.60
CA GLU A 193 -20.46 -4.57 11.20
C GLU A 193 -19.06 -5.17 11.10
N THR A 194 -18.88 -6.00 10.08
CA THR A 194 -17.62 -6.65 9.74
C THR A 194 -17.39 -6.49 8.26
N CYS A 195 -16.17 -6.15 7.86
CA CYS A 195 -15.72 -6.06 6.48
C CYS A 195 -14.58 -7.02 6.15
N ALA A 196 -14.40 -7.29 4.88
CA ALA A 196 -13.25 -8.02 4.34
C ALA A 196 -12.90 -7.47 2.96
N ILE A 197 -11.62 -7.61 2.59
CA ILE A 197 -11.10 -7.18 1.30
C ILE A 197 -11.16 -8.35 0.32
N LEU A 198 -11.70 -8.08 -0.87
CA LEU A 198 -11.78 -9.04 -1.97
C LEU A 198 -10.51 -8.91 -2.80
N ALA A 199 -9.72 -9.98 -2.81
CA ALA A 199 -8.43 -10.02 -3.50
C ALA A 199 -8.42 -11.15 -4.53
N GLY A 200 -7.78 -10.90 -5.67
CA GLY A 200 -7.83 -11.83 -6.79
C GLY A 200 -6.72 -11.64 -7.81
N SER A 201 -6.83 -12.36 -8.91
CA SER A 201 -5.86 -12.30 -10.01
C SER A 201 -6.54 -12.01 -11.33
N LEU A 202 -5.83 -11.32 -12.23
CA LEU A 202 -6.27 -11.08 -13.60
C LEU A 202 -5.75 -12.20 -14.52
N VAL A 203 -6.66 -12.96 -15.13
CA VAL A 203 -6.33 -14.01 -16.10
C VAL A 203 -7.12 -13.75 -17.37
N GLN A 204 -6.43 -13.66 -18.52
CA GLN A 204 -7.08 -13.53 -19.84
C GLN A 204 -8.19 -12.46 -19.86
N THR A 205 -7.84 -11.23 -19.44
CA THR A 205 -8.74 -10.05 -19.37
C THR A 205 -9.96 -10.16 -18.44
N ARG A 206 -9.99 -11.17 -17.56
CA ARG A 206 -11.03 -11.37 -16.55
C ARG A 206 -10.43 -11.42 -15.14
N PHE A 207 -11.03 -10.67 -14.23
CA PHE A 207 -10.65 -10.73 -12.82
C PHE A 207 -11.37 -11.87 -12.14
N THR A 208 -10.64 -12.69 -11.38
CA THR A 208 -11.23 -13.75 -10.57
C THR A 208 -10.87 -13.51 -9.11
N ILE A 209 -11.89 -13.38 -8.26
CA ILE A 209 -11.70 -13.30 -6.81
C ILE A 209 -11.28 -14.69 -6.32
N THR A 210 -10.12 -14.77 -5.69
CA THR A 210 -9.55 -16.02 -5.19
C THR A 210 -9.40 -16.00 -3.66
N HIS A 211 -9.23 -14.83 -3.06
CA HIS A 211 -8.97 -14.66 -1.64
C HIS A 211 -9.93 -13.62 -1.03
N VAL A 212 -10.38 -13.90 0.18
CA VAL A 212 -11.10 -12.94 1.04
C VAL A 212 -10.22 -12.70 2.25
N ILE A 213 -9.69 -11.49 2.36
CA ILE A 213 -8.76 -11.12 3.42
C ILE A 213 -9.57 -10.44 4.53
N PHE A 214 -9.54 -11.01 5.73
CA PHE A 214 -10.16 -10.41 6.91
C PHE A 214 -9.11 -9.57 7.65
N PRO A 215 -9.12 -8.25 7.50
CA PRO A 215 -8.18 -7.40 8.23
C PRO A 215 -8.55 -7.36 9.71
N LYS A 216 -7.56 -7.02 10.53
CA LYS A 216 -7.83 -6.51 11.88
C LYS A 216 -8.72 -5.28 11.72
N GLN A 217 -9.81 -5.21 12.45
CA GLN A 217 -10.81 -4.17 12.26
C GLN A 217 -11.56 -3.91 13.55
N SER A 218 -12.14 -2.72 13.64
CA SER A 218 -13.07 -2.33 14.71
C SER A 218 -14.39 -1.93 14.06
N GLY A 219 -15.44 -2.72 14.33
CA GLY A 219 -16.80 -2.46 13.87
C GLY A 219 -17.65 -1.77 14.93
N THR A 220 -18.53 -0.88 14.50
CA THR A 220 -19.71 -0.40 15.23
C THR A 220 -20.97 -0.97 14.55
N SER A 221 -22.16 -0.55 14.96
CA SER A 221 -23.42 -1.01 14.35
C SER A 221 -23.70 -0.44 12.95
N ASP A 222 -22.90 0.52 12.51
CA ASP A 222 -23.11 1.39 11.35
C ASP A 222 -21.81 1.74 10.59
N SER A 223 -20.67 1.23 11.04
CA SER A 223 -19.39 1.41 10.35
C SER A 223 -18.40 0.31 10.72
N CYS A 224 -17.45 0.04 9.82
CA CYS A 224 -16.30 -0.81 10.09
C CYS A 224 -15.01 -0.11 9.67
N ASN A 225 -14.03 -0.04 10.56
CA ASN A 225 -12.73 0.55 10.25
C ASN A 225 -11.64 -0.52 10.23
N THR A 226 -10.90 -0.60 9.13
CA THR A 226 -9.74 -1.47 8.97
C THR A 226 -8.55 -0.91 9.76
N MET A 227 -7.81 -1.80 10.38
CA MET A 227 -6.59 -1.50 11.13
C MET A 227 -5.43 -2.28 10.52
N ASN A 228 -4.23 -1.71 10.62
CA ASN A 228 -3.00 -2.34 10.16
C ASN A 228 -3.01 -2.69 8.64
N GLU A 229 -3.33 -1.71 7.80
CA GLU A 229 -3.39 -1.88 6.34
C GLU A 229 -2.07 -2.34 5.71
N GLU A 230 -0.93 -2.11 6.37
CA GLU A 230 0.37 -2.64 5.95
C GLU A 230 0.39 -4.18 5.91
N GLU A 231 -0.26 -4.87 6.87
CA GLU A 231 -0.35 -6.34 6.84
C GLU A 231 -1.16 -6.84 5.65
N ILE A 232 -2.22 -6.12 5.29
CA ILE A 232 -3.05 -6.43 4.12
C ILE A 232 -2.19 -6.30 2.85
N ALA A 233 -1.45 -5.19 2.73
CA ALA A 233 -0.57 -4.94 1.60
C ALA A 233 0.52 -6.01 1.46
N VAL A 234 1.14 -6.42 2.58
CA VAL A 234 2.16 -7.48 2.58
C VAL A 234 1.59 -8.83 2.15
N VAL A 235 0.38 -9.19 2.59
CA VAL A 235 -0.27 -10.44 2.16
C VAL A 235 -0.63 -10.37 0.67
N GLN A 236 -1.15 -9.24 0.21
CA GLN A 236 -1.48 -9.05 -1.21
C GLN A 236 -0.24 -9.13 -2.09
N ASP A 237 0.86 -8.47 -1.72
CA ASP A 237 2.11 -8.47 -2.47
C ASP A 237 2.74 -9.87 -2.53
N ARG A 238 2.84 -10.56 -1.38
CA ARG A 238 3.39 -11.93 -1.32
C ARG A 238 2.66 -12.91 -2.22
N HIS A 239 1.35 -12.75 -2.37
CA HIS A 239 0.51 -13.62 -3.18
C HIS A 239 0.20 -13.05 -4.58
N ASN A 240 0.80 -11.91 -4.96
CA ASN A 240 0.53 -11.18 -6.19
C ASN A 240 -0.97 -10.97 -6.44
N LEU A 241 -1.70 -10.57 -5.40
CA LEU A 241 -3.14 -10.35 -5.43
C LEU A 241 -3.46 -8.89 -5.71
N ILE A 242 -4.45 -8.67 -6.56
CA ILE A 242 -5.02 -7.38 -6.88
C ILE A 242 -6.27 -7.18 -6.01
N THR A 243 -6.40 -6.00 -5.42
CA THR A 243 -7.63 -5.57 -4.73
C THR A 243 -8.74 -5.37 -5.76
N LEU A 244 -9.80 -6.17 -5.67
CA LEU A 244 -10.95 -6.14 -6.60
C LEU A 244 -12.19 -5.50 -5.98
N GLY A 245 -12.15 -5.23 -4.68
CA GLY A 245 -13.29 -4.68 -3.97
C GLY A 245 -13.29 -5.07 -2.50
N TRP A 246 -14.45 -4.94 -1.88
CA TRP A 246 -14.65 -5.26 -0.48
C TRP A 246 -16.08 -5.78 -0.25
N ILE A 247 -16.25 -6.48 0.86
CA ILE A 247 -17.52 -7.04 1.31
C ILE A 247 -17.75 -6.65 2.76
N HIS A 248 -18.95 -6.24 3.13
CA HIS A 248 -19.31 -5.94 4.50
C HIS A 248 -20.70 -6.42 4.88
N THR A 249 -20.96 -6.49 6.18
CA THR A 249 -22.25 -6.89 6.75
C THR A 249 -23.03 -5.68 7.23
N HIS A 250 -24.34 -5.70 7.01
CA HIS A 250 -25.34 -4.84 7.67
C HIS A 250 -26.17 -5.70 8.62
N PRO A 251 -25.83 -5.82 9.92
CA PRO A 251 -26.50 -6.74 10.84
C PRO A 251 -27.99 -6.47 11.01
N SER A 252 -28.39 -5.20 11.04
CA SER A 252 -29.77 -4.77 11.31
C SER A 252 -30.42 -3.96 10.19
N GLN A 253 -29.60 -3.43 9.27
CA GLN A 253 -29.99 -2.55 8.17
C GLN A 253 -30.22 -3.35 6.88
N THR A 254 -30.96 -2.78 5.92
CA THR A 254 -31.16 -3.39 4.59
C THR A 254 -29.87 -3.33 3.75
N ALA A 255 -29.81 -4.07 2.64
CA ALA A 255 -28.66 -4.01 1.73
C ALA A 255 -28.69 -2.69 0.91
N PHE A 256 -27.92 -1.70 1.33
CA PHE A 256 -27.66 -0.47 0.58
C PHE A 256 -26.25 0.04 0.90
N LEU A 257 -25.70 0.93 0.08
CA LEU A 257 -24.44 1.62 0.41
C LEU A 257 -24.76 2.88 1.22
N SER A 258 -24.28 2.92 2.45
CA SER A 258 -24.33 4.11 3.30
C SER A 258 -23.47 5.24 2.73
N SER A 259 -23.60 6.45 3.29
CA SER A 259 -22.71 7.56 2.91
C SER A 259 -21.25 7.24 3.18
N VAL A 260 -20.95 6.47 4.24
CA VAL A 260 -19.59 6.05 4.58
C VAL A 260 -19.11 5.04 3.56
N ASP A 261 -19.95 4.09 3.18
CA ASP A 261 -19.62 3.06 2.19
C ASP A 261 -19.34 3.67 0.81
N LEU A 262 -20.10 4.70 0.42
CA LEU A 262 -19.87 5.43 -0.83
C LEU A 262 -18.52 6.14 -0.85
N HIS A 263 -18.14 6.79 0.26
CA HIS A 263 -16.83 7.43 0.38
C HIS A 263 -15.69 6.41 0.34
N THR A 264 -15.84 5.30 1.04
CA THR A 264 -14.88 4.19 1.03
C THR A 264 -14.74 3.61 -0.38
N HIS A 265 -15.86 3.28 -1.02
CA HIS A 265 -15.88 2.64 -2.33
C HIS A 265 -15.34 3.55 -3.43
N CYS A 266 -15.55 4.86 -3.34
CA CYS A 266 -14.99 5.83 -4.28
C CYS A 266 -13.47 5.67 -4.41
N SER A 267 -12.74 5.51 -3.30
CA SER A 267 -11.28 5.29 -3.34
C SER A 267 -10.91 4.00 -4.07
N TYR A 268 -11.63 2.90 -3.82
CA TYR A 268 -11.39 1.63 -4.54
C TYR A 268 -11.65 1.79 -6.04
N GLN A 269 -12.72 2.48 -6.42
CA GLN A 269 -13.11 2.65 -7.81
C GLN A 269 -12.18 3.60 -8.59
N LEU A 270 -11.55 4.55 -7.90
CA LEU A 270 -10.49 5.40 -8.47
C LEU A 270 -9.22 4.60 -8.78
N MET A 271 -8.90 3.58 -7.97
CA MET A 271 -7.75 2.70 -8.19
C MET A 271 -8.03 1.63 -9.25
N LEU A 272 -9.26 1.11 -9.28
CA LEU A 272 -9.72 0.11 -10.23
C LEU A 272 -11.18 0.41 -10.60
N GLU A 273 -11.42 0.82 -11.84
CA GLU A 273 -12.76 1.22 -12.29
C GLU A 273 -13.81 0.11 -12.13
N GLU A 274 -13.37 -1.15 -12.20
CA GLU A 274 -14.22 -2.34 -12.05
C GLU A 274 -14.46 -2.75 -10.60
N ALA A 275 -13.88 -2.06 -9.61
CA ALA A 275 -14.01 -2.45 -8.20
C ALA A 275 -15.48 -2.60 -7.77
N ILE A 276 -15.75 -3.60 -6.92
CA ILE A 276 -17.10 -3.88 -6.41
C ILE A 276 -17.20 -3.72 -4.89
N ALA A 277 -18.39 -3.34 -4.42
CA ALA A 277 -18.77 -3.38 -3.01
C ALA A 277 -19.93 -4.35 -2.83
N ILE A 278 -19.74 -5.39 -2.02
CA ILE A 278 -20.78 -6.39 -1.70
C ILE A 278 -21.31 -6.08 -0.30
N VAL A 279 -22.62 -5.85 -0.20
CA VAL A 279 -23.29 -5.64 1.10
C VAL A 279 -24.12 -6.88 1.39
N CYS A 280 -23.88 -7.51 2.54
CA CYS A 280 -24.67 -8.65 2.99
C CYS A 280 -25.58 -8.21 4.14
N SER A 281 -26.89 -8.39 3.98
CA SER A 281 -27.87 -8.13 5.02
C SER A 281 -28.48 -9.43 5.54
N PRO A 282 -27.88 -10.06 6.58
CA PRO A 282 -28.32 -11.36 7.08
C PRO A 282 -29.75 -11.33 7.64
N LYS A 283 -30.21 -10.18 8.14
CA LYS A 283 -31.57 -10.02 8.68
C LYS A 283 -32.64 -10.08 7.59
N TYR A 284 -32.37 -9.50 6.42
CA TYR A 284 -33.29 -9.48 5.28
C TYR A 284 -33.01 -10.59 4.26
N ARG A 285 -31.91 -11.34 4.44
CA ARG A 285 -31.41 -12.38 3.52
C ARG A 285 -31.12 -11.81 2.12
N GLU A 286 -30.47 -10.65 2.09
CA GLU A 286 -30.06 -9.91 0.89
C GLU A 286 -28.53 -9.86 0.75
#